data_AF-A0A7C0VZ78-F1
#
_entry.id   AF-A0A7C0VZ78-F1
#
_cell.length_a   1.000
_cell.length_b   1.000
_cell.length_c   1.000
_cell.angle_alpha   90.00
_cell.angle_beta   90.00
_cell.angle_gamma   90.00
#
_symmetry.space_group_name_H-M   'P 1'
#
loop_
_entity.id
_entity.type
_entity.pdbx_description
1 polymer ?
#
loop_
_entity_poly.entity_id
_entity_poly.type
_entity_poly.pdbx_seq_one_letter_code
_entity_poly.pdbx_strand_id
1 'polypeptide(L)' 'HVLRVSNRLGIAHSKNPDKVEAELVRQLPHGILRSFNLALILHGRETCKARKPQCSECVLYSECEWEGKVS' A
#
# COMPACT_ATOMS: atom_id res chain seq x y z
N HIS A 1 -1.29 -6.20 5.83
CA HIS A 1 -1.78 -5.55 4.59
C HIS A 1 -0.95 -4.33 4.26
N VAL A 2 -0.88 -3.34 5.17
CA VAL A 2 -0.06 -2.11 5.06
C VAL A 2 1.32 -2.39 4.47
N LEU A 3 2.15 -3.22 5.12
CA LEU A 3 3.49 -3.60 4.62
C LEU A 3 3.50 -3.96 3.13
N ARG A 4 2.66 -4.91 2.70
CA ARG A 4 2.62 -5.36 1.29
C ARG A 4 2.14 -4.25 0.37
N VAL A 5 1.06 -3.57 0.73
CA VAL A 5 0.45 -2.56 -0.13
C VAL A 5 1.39 -1.37 -0.27
N SER A 6 1.96 -0.86 0.82
CA SER A 6 2.92 0.24 0.81
C SER A 6 4.15 -0.08 -0.05
N ASN A 7 4.71 -1.28 0.06
CA ASN A 7 5.83 -1.70 -0.80
C ASN A 7 5.44 -1.82 -2.27
N ARG A 8 4.26 -2.36 -2.59
CA ARG A 8 3.79 -2.46 -3.98
C ARG A 8 3.49 -1.07 -4.57
N LEU A 9 2.91 -0.17 -3.79
CA LEU A 9 2.61 1.19 -4.24
C LEU A 9 3.88 2.04 -4.43
N GLY A 10 5.04 1.62 -3.93
CA GLY A 10 6.28 2.42 -4.01
C GLY A 10 6.38 3.50 -2.94
N ILE A 11 5.45 3.55 -1.98
CA ILE A 11 5.43 4.59 -0.93
C ILE A 11 6.25 4.20 0.32
N ALA A 12 6.79 2.97 0.34
CA ALA A 12 7.73 2.50 1.36
C ALA A 12 8.60 1.37 0.79
N HIS A 13 9.84 1.23 1.25
CA HIS A 13 10.80 0.25 0.71
C HIS A 13 11.47 -0.56 1.81
N SER A 14 10.69 -1.38 2.51
CA SER A 14 11.22 -2.21 3.59
C SER A 14 10.43 -3.48 3.81
N LYS A 15 11.14 -4.54 4.21
CA LYS A 15 10.53 -5.78 4.72
C LYS A 15 10.18 -5.69 6.21
N ASN A 16 10.64 -4.67 6.92
CA ASN A 16 10.37 -4.47 8.35
C ASN A 16 9.14 -3.54 8.53
N PRO A 17 8.08 -3.99 9.23
CA PRO A 17 6.91 -3.17 9.55
C PRO A 17 7.22 -1.84 10.22
N ASP A 18 8.14 -1.82 11.19
CA ASP A 18 8.47 -0.62 11.97
C ASP A 18 9.14 0.44 11.08
N LYS A 19 9.97 -0.01 10.12
CA LYS A 19 10.59 0.88 9.13
C LYS A 19 9.56 1.45 8.16
N VAL A 20 8.62 0.62 7.69
CA VAL A 20 7.52 1.09 6.84
C VAL A 20 6.64 2.10 7.58
N GLU A 21 6.29 1.84 8.84
CA GLU A 21 5.51 2.79 9.64
C GLU A 21 6.25 4.12 9.80
N ALA A 22 7.55 4.09 10.11
CA ALA A 22 8.37 5.29 10.22
C ALA A 22 8.46 6.09 8.90
N GLU A 23 8.56 5.39 7.75
CA GLU A 23 8.55 6.02 6.42
C GLU A 23 7.19 6.67 6.12
N LEU A 24 6.09 6.01 6.45
CA LEU A 24 4.74 6.54 6.24
C LEU A 24 4.47 7.76 7.12
N VAL A 25 4.85 7.71 8.40
CA VAL A 25 4.69 8.85 9.33
C VAL A 25 5.43 10.09 8.84
N ARG A 26 6.60 9.94 8.21
CA ARG A 26 7.37 11.07 7.67
C ARG A 26 6.75 11.70 6.42
N GLN A 27 6.02 10.91 5.63
CA GLN A 27 5.44 11.35 4.35
C GLN A 27 4.02 11.91 4.50
N LEU A 28 3.26 11.42 5.49
CA LEU A 28 1.86 11.77 5.67
C LEU A 28 1.68 13.02 6.53
N PRO A 29 0.67 13.87 6.23
CA PRO A 29 0.22 14.92 7.14
C PRO A 29 -0.09 14.40 8.55
N HIS A 30 0.11 15.26 9.55
CA HIS A 30 -0.19 14.90 10.93
C HIS A 30 -1.69 14.56 11.10
N GLY A 31 -1.98 13.51 11.88
CA GLY A 31 -3.35 13.13 12.25
C GLY A 31 -4.08 12.19 11.28
N ILE A 32 -3.55 11.91 10.08
CA ILE A 32 -4.23 11.03 9.12
C ILE A 32 -3.75 9.57 9.14
N LEU A 33 -2.67 9.27 9.87
CA LEU A 33 -2.01 7.95 9.88
C LEU A 33 -2.99 6.80 10.14
N ARG A 34 -3.89 6.95 11.12
CA ARG A 34 -4.88 5.92 11.46
C ARG A 34 -5.82 5.63 10.29
N SER A 35 -6.40 6.66 9.70
CA SER A 35 -7.32 6.52 8.56
C SER A 35 -6.60 5.95 7.34
N PHE A 36 -5.36 6.39 7.10
CA PHE A 36 -4.52 5.87 6.02
C PHE A 36 -4.23 4.37 6.20
N ASN A 37 -3.82 3.94 7.39
CA ASN A 37 -3.58 2.53 7.70
C ASN A 37 -4.84 1.67 7.52
N LEU A 38 -6.01 2.16 7.96
CA LEU A 38 -7.28 1.46 7.73
C LEU A 38 -7.62 1.34 6.25
N ALA A 39 -7.41 2.40 5.47
CA ALA A 39 -7.60 2.38 4.03
C ALA A 39 -6.68 1.35 3.34
N LEU A 40 -5.39 1.28 3.72
CA LEU A 40 -4.47 0.28 3.19
C LEU A 40 -4.81 -1.15 3.62
N ILE A 41 -5.36 -1.33 4.82
CA ILE A 41 -5.88 -2.65 5.26
C ILE A 41 -7.04 -3.08 4.37
N LEU A 42 -8.03 -2.21 4.20
CA LEU A 42 -9.20 -2.49 3.37
C LEU A 42 -8.81 -2.74 1.91
N HIS A 43 -8.01 -1.86 1.32
CA HIS A 43 -7.52 -2.01 -0.05
C HIS A 43 -6.69 -3.29 -0.22
N GLY A 44 -5.82 -3.61 0.73
CA GLY A 44 -5.06 -4.85 0.69
C GLY A 44 -5.89 -6.11 0.90
N ARG A 45 -7.08 -6.01 1.49
CA ARG A 45 -7.99 -7.14 1.70
C ARG A 45 -8.85 -7.37 0.45
N GLU A 46 -9.44 -6.30 -0.07
CA GLU A 46 -10.44 -6.38 -1.14
C GLU A 46 -9.83 -6.31 -2.55
N THR A 47 -8.77 -5.53 -2.77
CA THR A 47 -8.21 -5.27 -4.11
C THR A 47 -6.78 -5.80 -4.28
N CYS A 48 -5.82 -5.31 -3.49
CA CYS A 48 -4.40 -5.65 -3.58
C CYS A 48 -4.06 -6.94 -2.80
N LYS A 49 -4.74 -8.03 -3.17
CA LYS A 49 -4.61 -9.36 -2.56
C LYS A 49 -3.19 -9.94 -2.75
N ALA A 50 -2.79 -10.83 -1.85
CA ALA A 50 -1.41 -11.35 -1.83
C ALA A 50 -1.05 -12.15 -3.09
N ARG A 51 -1.94 -13.05 -3.53
CA ARG A 51 -1.69 -13.99 -4.64
C ARG A 51 -2.23 -13.50 -5.99
N LYS A 52 -3.51 -13.11 -6.05
CA LYS A 52 -4.19 -12.65 -7.26
C LYS A 52 -4.81 -11.26 -7.02
N PRO A 53 -4.02 -10.18 -7.09
CA PRO A 53 -4.55 -8.82 -6.93
C PRO A 53 -5.44 -8.43 -8.11
N GLN A 54 -6.47 -7.62 -7.86
CA GLN A 54 -7.38 -7.08 -8.88
C GLN A 54 -6.79 -5.78 -9.44
N CYS A 55 -5.65 -5.89 -10.13
CA CYS A 55 -4.91 -4.73 -10.62
C CYS A 55 -5.69 -3.94 -11.69
N SER A 56 -6.35 -4.62 -12.63
CA SER A 56 -7.15 -4.00 -13.68
C SER A 56 -8.33 -3.14 -13.17
N GLU A 57 -8.85 -3.45 -11.99
CA GLU A 57 -9.93 -2.71 -11.31
C GLU A 57 -9.41 -1.79 -10.19
N CYS A 58 -8.09 -1.69 -10.02
CA CYS A 58 -7.48 -0.95 -8.93
C CYS A 58 -7.50 0.55 -9.20
N VAL A 59 -8.06 1.33 -8.27
CA VAL A 59 -8.12 2.81 -8.37
C VAL A 59 -6.74 3.47 -8.40
N LEU A 60 -5.70 2.75 -7.96
CA LEU A 60 -4.31 3.21 -7.90
C LEU A 60 -3.45 2.59 -9.02
N TYR A 61 -4.05 2.02 -10.07
CA TYR A 61 -3.31 1.26 -11.08
C TYR A 61 -2.24 2.11 -11.78
N SER A 62 -2.59 3.33 -12.17
CA SER A 62 -1.73 4.28 -12.86
C SER A 62 -0.55 4.75 -12.01
N GLU A 63 -0.76 4.90 -10.71
CA GLU A 63 0.21 5.46 -9.75
C GLU A 63 1.02 4.37 -9.02
N CYS A 64 0.55 3.12 -9.04
CA CYS A 64 1.25 2.03 -8.38
C CYS A 64 2.60 1.77 -9.06
N GLU A 65 3.66 1.54 -8.28
CA GLU A 65 5.00 1.27 -8.85
C GLU A 65 5.33 -0.23 -8.94
N TRP A 66 4.37 -1.10 -8.61
CA TRP A 66 4.63 -2.54 -8.61
C TRP A 66 4.78 -3.09 -10.04
N GLU A 67 5.95 -3.63 -10.34
CA GLU A 67 6.26 -4.28 -11.63
C GLU A 67 5.34 -5.48 -11.93
N GLY A 68 4.82 -6.15 -10.89
CA GLY A 68 3.96 -7.33 -11.03
C GLY A 68 2.47 -7.04 -11.28
N LYS A 69 2.11 -5.80 -11.64
CA LYS A 69 0.72 -5.43 -11.96
C LYS A 69 0.21 -6.21 -13.17
N VAL A 70 -1.07 -6.59 -13.12
CA VAL A 70 -1.76 -7.31 -14.20
C VAL A 70 -2.81 -6.37 -14.81
N SER A 71 -2.81 -6.25 -16.14
CA SER A 71 -3.84 -5.51 -16.89
C SER A 71 -5.02 -6.39 -17.27
#